data_AF-A0A9N9P411-F1
#
_entry.id   AF-A0A9N9P411-F1
#
_cell.length_a   1.000
_cell.length_b   1.000
_cell.length_c   1.000
_cell.angle_alpha   90.00
_cell.angle_beta   90.00
_cell.angle_gamma   90.00
#
_symmetry.space_group_name_H-M   'P 1'
#
loop_
_entity.id
_entity.type
_entity.pdbx_description
1 polymer ?
#
loop_
_entity_poly.entity_id
_entity_poly.type
_entity_poly.pdbx_seq_one_letter_code
_entity_poly.pdbx_strand_id
1 'polypeptide(L)'
;MVYNEKIDLFDIIDFDYNPEMYDVLLTDVFSKDLHEEISEMLKTKYLSYSPDKEFKEVNGIIFGRNHRVFVSLPVKIMKETKNVHFLVDTSSPTT
;
A
#
# COMPACT_ATOMS: atom_id res chain seq x y z
N MET A 1 40.19 24.10 -11.13
CA MET A 1 38.89 23.62 -11.65
C MET A 1 38.16 23.04 -10.45
N VAL A 2 37.10 23.72 -10.01
CA VAL A 2 36.28 23.28 -8.88
C VAL A 2 35.43 22.12 -9.38
N TYR A 3 35.58 20.93 -8.79
CA TYR A 3 34.68 19.82 -9.03
C TYR A 3 33.31 20.22 -8.46
N ASN A 4 32.37 20.55 -9.35
CA ASN A 4 30.96 20.61 -8.99
C ASN A 4 30.50 19.16 -8.81
N GLU A 5 30.53 18.67 -7.56
CA GLU A 5 29.70 17.52 -7.21
C GLU A 5 28.26 17.90 -7.56
N LYS A 6 27.71 17.24 -8.58
CA LYS A 6 26.26 17.22 -8.77
C LYS A 6 25.72 16.52 -7.54
N ILE A 7 25.27 17.30 -6.57
CA ILE A 7 24.47 16.78 -5.48
C ILE A 7 23.20 16.26 -6.15
N ASP A 8 23.04 14.94 -6.19
CA ASP A 8 21.82 14.35 -6.68
C ASP A 8 20.73 14.74 -5.70
N LEU A 9 19.56 15.18 -6.20
CA LEU A 9 18.49 15.66 -5.34
C LEU A 9 18.04 14.57 -4.35
N PHE A 10 18.26 13.31 -4.73
CA PHE A 10 18.01 12.11 -3.92
C PHE A 10 18.99 11.95 -2.75
N ASP A 11 20.24 12.44 -2.84
CA ASP A 11 21.23 12.33 -1.76
C ASP A 11 20.95 13.31 -0.60
N ILE A 12 20.22 14.41 -0.87
CA ILE A 12 19.83 15.40 0.15
C ILE A 12 18.64 14.89 1.00
N ILE A 13 17.81 14.01 0.45
CA ILE A 13 16.55 13.58 1.07
C ILE A 13 16.78 12.51 2.15
N ASP A 14 17.96 11.87 2.17
CA ASP A 14 18.27 10.75 3.07
C ASP A 14 18.57 11.17 4.53
N PHE A 15 18.70 12.47 4.82
CA PHE A 15 19.08 12.95 6.16
C PHE A 15 17.91 13.19 7.14
N ASP A 16 16.65 13.07 6.69
CA ASP A 16 15.47 13.29 7.53
C ASP A 16 14.33 12.32 7.20
N TYR A 17 14.65 11.02 7.16
CA TYR A 17 13.69 9.95 6.96
C TYR A 17 12.76 9.83 8.17
N ASN A 18 11.68 10.61 8.17
CA ASN A 18 10.56 10.41 9.11
C ASN A 18 9.41 9.67 8.39
N PRO A 19 9.18 8.38 8.69
CA PRO A 19 8.07 7.60 8.10
C PRO A 19 6.70 8.27 8.29
N GLU A 20 6.52 9.02 9.38
CA GLU A 20 5.26 9.71 9.70
C GLU A 20 4.95 10.86 8.72
N MET A 21 5.93 11.35 7.94
CA MET A 21 5.68 12.38 6.92
C MET A 21 5.01 11.83 5.65
N TYR A 22 4.99 10.51 5.47
CA TYR A 22 4.39 9.84 4.32
C TYR A 22 3.01 9.24 4.63
N ASP A 23 2.48 9.49 5.84
CA ASP A 23 1.17 8.98 6.22
C ASP A 23 0.08 9.68 5.38
N VAL A 24 -0.47 8.94 4.42
CA VAL A 24 -1.43 9.49 3.46
C VAL A 24 -2.79 9.61 4.13
N LEU A 25 -3.21 10.84 4.45
CA LEU A 25 -4.58 11.09 4.85
C LEU A 25 -5.52 10.90 3.65
N LEU A 26 -6.13 9.72 3.55
CA LEU A 26 -7.13 9.41 2.53
C LEU A 26 -8.47 10.04 2.91
N THR A 27 -8.96 10.97 2.08
CA THR A 27 -10.26 11.62 2.26
C THR A 27 -11.38 10.96 1.46
N ASP A 28 -11.03 10.04 0.56
CA ASP A 28 -11.91 9.43 -0.43
C ASP A 28 -12.08 7.91 -0.28
N VAL A 29 -11.45 7.30 0.72
CA VAL A 29 -11.58 5.88 1.04
C VAL A 29 -11.87 5.73 2.53
N PHE A 30 -12.96 5.04 2.84
CA PHE A 30 -13.43 4.82 4.21
C PHE A 30 -13.35 3.33 4.58
N SER A 31 -13.35 3.05 5.88
CA SER A 31 -13.34 1.67 6.38
C SER A 31 -14.46 0.80 5.81
N LYS A 32 -15.65 1.39 5.58
CA LYS A 32 -16.78 0.70 4.96
C LYS A 32 -16.43 0.20 3.55
N ASP A 33 -15.72 1.01 2.76
CA ASP A 33 -15.35 0.66 1.38
C ASP A 33 -14.43 -0.56 1.36
N LEU A 34 -13.50 -0.65 2.33
CA LEU A 34 -12.62 -1.81 2.49
C LEU A 34 -13.43 -3.09 2.74
N HIS A 35 -14.41 -3.04 3.64
CA HIS A 35 -15.23 -4.19 4.01
C HIS A 35 -16.27 -4.57 2.95
N GLU A 36 -16.72 -3.62 2.14
CA GLU A 36 -17.79 -3.79 1.16
C GLU A 36 -17.26 -3.74 -0.28
N GLU A 37 -17.32 -2.57 -0.93
CA GLU A 37 -17.12 -2.41 -2.37
C GLU A 37 -15.75 -2.92 -2.86
N ILE A 38 -14.67 -2.56 -2.16
CA ILE A 38 -13.31 -3.02 -2.50
C ILE A 38 -13.20 -4.55 -2.33
N SER A 39 -13.79 -5.10 -1.27
CA SER A 39 -13.82 -6.55 -1.04
C SER A 39 -14.60 -7.30 -2.14
N GLU A 40 -15.71 -6.74 -2.60
CA GLU A 40 -16.52 -7.29 -3.68
C GLU A 40 -15.74 -7.30 -5.01
N MET A 41 -15.12 -6.16 -5.36
CA MET A 41 -14.34 -6.02 -6.59
C MET A 41 -13.10 -6.92 -6.60
N LEU A 42 -12.39 -7.05 -5.48
CA LEU A 42 -11.24 -7.96 -5.32
C LEU A 42 -11.65 -9.44 -5.13
N LYS A 43 -12.95 -9.72 -5.02
CA LYS A 43 -13.52 -11.04 -4.73
C LYS A 43 -12.93 -11.70 -3.47
N THR A 44 -12.50 -10.86 -2.53
CA THR A 44 -11.78 -11.27 -1.31
C THR A 44 -12.22 -10.37 -0.16
N LYS A 45 -12.71 -10.95 0.93
CA LYS A 45 -13.19 -10.18 2.08
C LYS A 45 -12.04 -9.62 2.90
N TYR A 46 -12.09 -8.33 3.22
CA TYR A 46 -11.13 -7.68 4.11
C TYR A 46 -11.12 -8.34 5.49
N LEU A 47 -9.92 -8.63 6.00
CA LEU A 47 -9.63 -9.33 7.26
C LEU A 47 -10.22 -10.74 7.40
N SER A 48 -10.64 -11.35 6.29
CA SER A 48 -11.00 -12.76 6.28
C SER A 48 -9.76 -13.64 6.38
N TYR A 49 -9.93 -14.87 6.89
CA TYR A 49 -8.86 -15.87 6.90
C TYR A 49 -8.37 -16.16 5.49
N SER A 50 -7.05 -16.20 5.33
CA SER A 50 -6.40 -16.68 4.11
C SER A 50 -5.69 -18.01 4.38
N PRO A 51 -5.76 -18.98 3.46
CA PRO A 51 -4.87 -20.13 3.53
C PRO A 51 -3.40 -19.68 3.39
N ASP A 52 -2.49 -20.41 4.04
CA ASP A 52 -1.05 -20.20 3.94
C ASP A 52 -0.56 -20.65 2.56
N LYS A 53 -0.73 -19.78 1.56
CA LYS A 53 -0.30 -20.00 0.19
C LYS A 53 0.38 -18.76 -0.36
N GLU A 54 1.55 -18.96 -0.96
CA GLU A 54 2.24 -17.93 -1.71
C GLU A 54 1.53 -17.67 -3.04
N PHE A 55 1.28 -16.39 -3.33
CA PHE A 55 0.67 -15.97 -4.58
C PHE A 55 1.75 -15.71 -5.63
N LYS A 56 1.64 -16.39 -6.78
CA LYS A 56 2.53 -16.12 -7.94
C LYS A 56 2.19 -14.81 -8.64
N GLU A 57 0.92 -14.43 -8.60
CA GLU A 57 0.36 -13.26 -9.26
C GLU A 57 -0.74 -12.67 -8.36
N VAL A 58 -0.91 -11.35 -8.42
CA VAL A 58 -1.86 -10.60 -7.60
C VAL A 58 -2.69 -9.74 -8.53
N ASN A 59 -4.01 -9.90 -8.47
CA ASN A 59 -4.94 -9.09 -9.24
C ASN A 59 -5.36 -7.87 -8.41
N GLY A 60 -5.14 -6.68 -8.94
CA GLY A 60 -5.57 -5.43 -8.34
C GLY A 60 -6.82 -4.85 -9.00
N ILE A 61 -7.38 -3.82 -8.37
CA ILE A 61 -8.49 -3.01 -8.87
C ILE A 61 -8.12 -1.52 -8.84
N ILE A 62 -8.84 -0.72 -9.62
CA ILE A 62 -8.81 0.75 -9.52
C ILE A 62 -10.10 1.19 -8.83
N PHE A 63 -10.00 1.95 -7.75
CA PHE A 63 -11.13 2.33 -6.90
C PHE A 63 -11.16 3.84 -6.60
N GLY A 64 -12.36 4.37 -6.43
CA GLY A 64 -12.59 5.74 -5.97
C GLY A 64 -12.30 6.82 -7.02
N ARG A 65 -12.56 8.09 -6.65
CA ARG A 65 -12.43 9.25 -7.54
C ARG A 65 -10.98 9.57 -7.89
N ASN A 66 -10.04 9.21 -7.02
CA ASN A 66 -8.61 9.42 -7.25
C ASN A 66 -7.96 8.23 -7.96
N HIS A 67 -8.74 7.29 -8.51
CA HIS A 67 -8.26 6.14 -9.29
C HIS A 67 -7.15 5.36 -8.59
N ARG A 68 -7.35 5.06 -7.31
CA ARG A 68 -6.36 4.41 -6.46
C ARG A 68 -6.29 2.92 -6.75
N VAL A 69 -5.07 2.39 -6.83
CA VAL A 69 -4.86 0.95 -7.05
C VAL A 69 -4.91 0.22 -5.71
N PHE A 70 -5.78 -0.78 -5.60
CA PHE A 70 -5.87 -1.67 -4.44
C PHE A 70 -5.56 -3.11 -4.82
N VAL A 71 -4.87 -3.82 -3.94
CA VAL A 71 -4.59 -5.26 -4.04
C VAL A 71 -4.96 -5.96 -2.74
N SER A 72 -5.28 -7.25 -2.79
CA SER A 72 -5.48 -8.08 -1.59
C SER A 72 -4.33 -9.06 -1.44
N LEU A 73 -3.70 -9.07 -0.26
CA LEU A 73 -2.59 -9.95 0.06
C LEU A 73 -2.79 -10.62 1.42
N PRO A 74 -2.33 -11.87 1.59
CA PRO A 74 -2.30 -12.53 2.88
C PRO A 74 -1.22 -11.88 3.75
N VAL A 75 -1.59 -11.47 4.96
CA VAL A 75 -0.69 -10.92 5.96
C VAL A 75 -0.79 -11.76 7.21
N LYS A 76 0.38 -12.10 7.77
CA LYS A 76 0.45 -12.77 9.07
C LYS A 76 0.25 -11.75 10.18
N ILE A 77 -0.91 -11.78 10.81
CA ILE A 77 -1.25 -10.96 11.98
C ILE A 77 -1.22 -11.89 13.20
N MET A 78 -0.20 -11.73 14.04
CA MET A 78 0.07 -12.63 15.17
C MET A 78 0.24 -14.09 14.73
N LYS A 79 -0.75 -14.95 15.00
CA LYS A 79 -0.76 -16.39 14.66
C LYS A 79 -1.72 -16.73 13.51
N GLU A 80 -2.41 -15.74 12.95
CA GLU A 80 -3.41 -15.94 11.90
C GLU A 80 -2.96 -15.27 10.60
N THR A 81 -3.25 -15.90 9.47
CA THR A 81 -3.06 -15.30 8.15
C THR A 81 -4.38 -14.73 7.66
N LYS A 82 -4.42 -13.44 7.36
CA LYS A 82 -5.64 -12.72 6.95
C LYS A 82 -5.42 -11.97 5.63
N ASN A 83 -6.48 -11.87 4.83
CA ASN A 83 -6.47 -11.03 3.64
C ASN A 83 -6.56 -9.56 4.05
N VAL A 84 -5.55 -8.77 3.68
CA VAL A 84 -5.50 -7.32 3.90
C VAL A 84 -5.51 -6.63 2.54
N HIS A 85 -6.30 -5.57 2.43
CA HIS A 85 -6.34 -4.74 1.23
C HIS A 85 -5.31 -3.63 1.38
N PHE A 86 -4.38 -3.56 0.43
CA PHE A 86 -3.32 -2.57 0.37
C PHE A 86 -3.61 -1.54 -0.71
N LEU A 87 -3.42 -0.27 -0.37
CA LEU A 87 -3.23 0.79 -1.36
C LEU A 87 -1.81 0.65 -1.94
N VAL A 88 -1.69 0.65 -3.26
CA VAL A 88 -0.39 0.69 -3.92
C VAL A 88 0.01 2.15 -4.10
N ASP A 89 1.00 2.59 -3.32
CA ASP A 89 1.60 3.93 -3.39
C ASP A 89 3.09 3.81 -3.69
N THR A 90 3.47 4.12 -4.93
CA THR A 90 4.87 4.05 -5.39
C THR A 90 5.74 5.19 -4.87
N SER A 91 5.14 6.21 -4.25
CA SER A 91 5.85 7.33 -3.63
C SER A 91 6.15 7.11 -2.15
N SER A 92 5.52 6.12 -1.52
CA SER A 92 5.82 5.73 -0.15
C SER A 92 7.03 4.80 -0.09
N PRO A 93 8.05 5.10 0.73
CA PRO A 93 9.21 4.23 0.92
C PRO A 93 8.91 3.03 1.84
N THR A 94 7.78 3.02 2.53
CA THR A 94 7.42 2.00 3.54
C THR A 94 5.98 1.51 3.42
N THR A 95 5.73 0.34 4.02
CA THR A 95 4.40 -0.27 4.23
C THR A 95 4.29 -0.73 5.68
#